data_AF-A0A085NRF8-F1
#
_entry.id   AF-A0A085NRF8-F1
#
_cell.length_a   1.000
_cell.length_b   1.000
_cell.length_c   1.000
_cell.angle_alpha   90.00
_cell.angle_beta   90.00
_cell.angle_gamma   90.00
#
_symmetry.space_group_name_H-M   'P 1'
#
loop_
_entity.id
_entity.type
_entity.pdbx_description
1 polymer ?
#
loop_
_entity_poly.entity_id
_entity_poly.type
_entity_poly.pdbx_seq_one_letter_code
_entity_poly.pdbx_strand_id
1 'polypeptide(L)'
;MEMEHQLAEEEENDKTEDPKQAGTLTTKDLSEAFQLLDRATAIFTEKDPQRERSAKVNRMITSAYSCYMEIYEQKKKHARQQTLNGSLSHNKSRN
;
A
#
# COMPACT_ATOMS: atom_id res chain seq x y z
N MET A 1 -33.26 -0.83 3.07
CA MET A 1 -32.24 -1.84 2.72
C MET A 1 -31.34 -1.19 1.67
N GLU A 2 -30.62 -0.13 2.05
CA GLU A 2 -29.85 0.74 1.12
C GLU A 2 -28.55 1.28 1.76
N MET A 3 -28.23 0.88 3.00
CA MET A 3 -26.98 1.31 3.66
C MET A 3 -25.79 0.39 3.36
N GLU A 4 -26.02 -0.81 2.83
CA GLU A 4 -24.94 -1.78 2.56
C GLU A 4 -24.20 -1.51 1.24
N HIS A 5 -24.71 -0.63 0.37
CA HIS A 5 -24.07 -0.33 -0.92
C HIS A 5 -23.01 0.80 -0.83
N GLN A 6 -23.02 1.62 0.22
CA GLN A 6 -22.13 2.80 0.29
C GLN A 6 -20.73 2.50 0.85
N LEU A 7 -20.54 1.37 1.55
CA LEU A 7 -19.21 0.95 2.02
C LEU A 7 -18.38 0.26 0.94
N ALA A 8 -19.00 -0.23 -0.14
CA ALA A 8 -18.31 -0.87 -1.26
C ALA A 8 -17.77 0.14 -2.28
N GLU A 9 -18.33 1.35 -2.34
CA GLU A 9 -17.92 2.38 -3.31
C GLU A 9 -16.72 3.23 -2.83
N GLU A 10 -16.47 3.30 -1.51
CA GLU A 10 -15.29 4.02 -0.99
C GLU A 10 -13.97 3.24 -1.16
N GLU A 11 -14.02 1.94 -1.46
CA GLU A 11 -12.84 1.16 -1.90
C GLU A 11 -12.54 1.28 -3.40
N GLU A 12 -13.40 1.95 -4.18
CA GLU A 12 -13.31 2.03 -5.64
C GLU A 12 -13.02 3.45 -6.17
N ASN A 13 -12.55 4.39 -5.34
CA ASN A 13 -12.18 5.74 -5.82
C ASN A 13 -10.68 5.92 -6.12
N ASP A 14 -9.97 4.83 -6.45
CA ASP A 14 -8.64 4.90 -7.08
C ASP A 14 -8.71 4.65 -8.60
N LYS A 15 -9.89 4.83 -9.21
CA LYS A 15 -10.08 4.72 -10.67
C LYS A 15 -9.96 6.05 -11.40
N THR A 16 -8.93 6.81 -11.09
CA THR A 16 -8.31 7.71 -12.07
C THR A 16 -7.00 7.10 -12.54
N GLU A 17 -7.09 5.93 -13.17
CA GLU A 17 -6.04 5.42 -14.04
C GLU A 17 -6.04 6.28 -15.32
N ASP A 18 -5.35 7.42 -15.24
CA ASP A 18 -4.95 8.17 -16.42
C ASP A 18 -4.08 7.24 -17.30
N PRO A 19 -4.39 7.03 -18.59
CA PRO A 19 -3.73 6.04 -19.45
C PRO A 19 -2.26 6.38 -19.81
N LYS A 20 -1.56 7.15 -18.97
CA LYS A 20 -0.21 7.69 -19.18
C LYS A 20 0.83 7.33 -18.12
N GLN A 21 0.53 6.56 -17.08
CA GLN A 21 1.53 6.20 -16.06
C GLN A 21 2.15 4.81 -16.23
N ALA A 22 2.37 4.37 -17.47
CA ALA A 22 3.18 3.19 -17.74
C ALA A 22 4.61 3.42 -17.16
N GLY A 23 4.89 2.85 -15.98
CA GLY A 23 6.18 2.95 -15.30
C GLY A 23 6.19 3.60 -13.91
N THR A 24 5.04 3.99 -13.34
CA THR A 24 5.00 4.52 -11.95
C THR A 24 4.57 3.44 -10.97
N LEU A 25 5.35 3.24 -9.89
CA LEU A 25 4.95 2.35 -8.79
C LEU A 25 3.67 2.87 -8.12
N THR A 26 2.59 2.09 -8.19
CA THR A 26 1.35 2.38 -7.47
C THR A 26 1.40 1.84 -6.05
N THR A 27 0.49 2.31 -5.19
CA THR A 27 0.27 1.75 -3.84
C THR A 27 -0.11 0.27 -3.89
N LYS A 28 -0.86 -0.14 -4.92
CA LYS A 28 -1.25 -1.53 -5.15
C LYS A 28 -0.04 -2.40 -5.49
N ASP A 29 0.81 -1.96 -6.41
CA ASP A 29 2.04 -2.69 -6.79
C ASP A 29 2.96 -2.91 -5.58
N LEU A 30 3.14 -1.86 -4.77
CA LEU A 30 3.95 -1.92 -3.56
C LEU A 30 3.35 -2.89 -2.53
N SER A 31 2.03 -2.84 -2.32
CA SER A 31 1.35 -3.76 -1.41
C SER A 31 1.49 -5.23 -1.85
N GLU A 32 1.33 -5.51 -3.15
CA GLU A 32 1.50 -6.86 -3.70
C GLU A 32 2.94 -7.36 -3.55
N ALA A 33 3.93 -6.51 -3.85
CA ALA A 33 5.34 -6.83 -3.66
C ALA A 33 5.66 -7.15 -2.18
N PHE A 34 5.13 -6.37 -1.23
CA PHE A 34 5.33 -6.65 0.20
C PHE A 34 4.71 -7.97 0.62
N GLN A 35 3.50 -8.32 0.14
CA GLN A 35 2.89 -9.62 0.44
C GLN A 35 3.70 -10.81 -0.12
N LEU A 36 4.37 -10.64 -1.26
CA LEU A 36 5.27 -11.67 -1.80
C LEU A 36 6.52 -11.83 -0.92
N LEU A 37 7.10 -10.71 -0.47
CA LEU A 37 8.26 -10.71 0.43
C LEU A 37 7.93 -11.33 1.80
N ASP A 38 6.77 -11.00 2.36
CA ASP A 38 6.31 -11.58 3.62
C ASP A 38 6.12 -13.09 3.51
N ARG A 39 5.52 -13.57 2.41
CA ARG A 39 5.40 -15.02 2.15
C ARG A 39 6.78 -15.68 2.03
N ALA A 40 7.72 -15.06 1.33
CA ALA A 40 9.07 -15.60 1.18
C ALA A 40 9.81 -15.70 2.53
N THR A 41 9.77 -14.63 3.34
CA THR A 41 10.42 -14.61 4.66
C THR A 41 9.77 -15.59 5.65
N ALA A 42 8.46 -15.80 5.56
CA ALA A 42 7.75 -16.82 6.33
C ALA A 42 8.23 -18.23 5.97
N ILE A 43 8.35 -18.54 4.67
CA ILE A 43 8.88 -19.83 4.20
C ILE A 43 10.30 -20.05 4.70
N PHE A 44 11.19 -19.05 4.62
CA PHE A 44 12.56 -19.19 5.13
C PHE A 44 12.59 -19.41 6.63
N THR A 45 11.72 -18.74 7.38
CA THR A 45 11.64 -18.90 8.84
C THR A 45 11.15 -20.30 9.23
N GLU A 46 10.17 -20.84 8.49
CA GLU A 46 9.54 -22.13 8.81
C GLU A 46 10.33 -23.33 8.30
N LYS A 47 10.89 -23.22 7.08
CA LYS A 47 11.48 -24.36 6.36
C LYS A 47 13.01 -24.43 6.45
N ASP A 48 13.69 -23.36 6.87
CA ASP A 48 15.15 -23.40 7.06
C ASP A 48 15.52 -24.05 8.41
N PRO A 49 16.19 -25.21 8.42
CA PRO A 49 16.64 -25.84 9.67
C PRO A 49 17.68 -24.98 10.42
N GLN A 50 18.40 -24.09 9.73
CA GLN A 50 19.38 -23.19 10.33
C GLN A 50 18.78 -21.79 10.57
N ARG A 51 18.20 -21.61 11.76
CA ARG A 51 17.50 -20.36 12.14
C ARG A 51 18.33 -19.08 12.01
N GLU A 52 19.64 -19.14 12.29
CA GLU A 52 20.51 -17.96 12.15
C GLU A 52 20.66 -17.51 10.70
N ARG A 53 20.67 -18.47 9.76
CA ARG A 53 20.77 -18.18 8.33
C ARG A 53 19.49 -17.51 7.85
N SER A 54 18.32 -18.07 8.14
CA SER A 54 17.04 -17.46 7.78
C SER A 54 16.84 -16.09 8.44
N ALA A 55 17.19 -15.94 9.71
CA ALA A 55 17.13 -14.64 10.40
C ALA A 55 18.04 -13.59 9.75
N LYS A 56 19.27 -13.98 9.35
CA LYS A 56 20.19 -13.07 8.64
C LYS A 56 19.62 -12.63 7.30
N VAL A 57 19.11 -13.57 6.51
CA VAL A 57 18.51 -13.29 5.20
C VAL A 57 17.29 -12.36 5.34
N ASN A 58 16.39 -12.66 6.27
CA ASN A 58 15.20 -11.85 6.49
C ASN A 58 15.54 -10.40 6.84
N ARG A 59 16.54 -10.18 7.71
CA ARG A 59 17.03 -8.82 8.03
C ARG A 59 17.57 -8.10 6.81
N MET A 60 18.32 -8.80 5.94
CA MET A 60 18.85 -8.21 4.71
C MET A 60 17.73 -7.83 3.74
N ILE A 61 16.73 -8.70 3.57
CA ILE A 61 15.57 -8.44 2.72
C ILE A 61 14.83 -7.21 3.25
N THR A 62 14.46 -7.17 4.53
CA THR A 62 13.78 -6.03 5.16
C THR A 62 14.56 -4.72 5.02
N SER A 63 15.89 -4.78 5.19
CA SER A 63 16.74 -3.61 4.97
C SER A 63 16.70 -3.14 3.51
N ALA A 64 16.77 -4.07 2.55
CA ALA A 64 16.83 -3.76 1.13
C ALA A 64 15.56 -3.11 0.58
N TYR A 65 14.36 -3.49 1.05
CA TYR A 65 13.11 -2.89 0.57
C TYR A 65 12.59 -1.73 1.44
N SER A 66 13.35 -1.31 2.47
CA SER A 66 12.95 -0.21 3.36
C SER A 66 12.65 1.11 2.63
N CYS A 67 13.42 1.44 1.59
CA CYS A 67 13.18 2.61 0.74
C CYS A 67 11.80 2.58 0.06
N TYR A 68 11.30 1.40 -0.33
CA TYR A 68 9.97 1.25 -0.90
C TYR A 68 8.86 1.41 0.14
N MET A 69 9.10 1.03 1.40
CA MET A 69 8.14 1.29 2.48
C MET A 69 7.95 2.79 2.70
N GLU A 70 9.02 3.57 2.63
CA GLU A 70 8.94 5.04 2.72
C GLU A 70 8.07 5.63 1.60
N ILE A 71 8.28 5.17 0.36
CA ILE A 71 7.47 5.59 -0.80
C ILE A 71 6.00 5.22 -0.60
N TYR A 72 5.72 4.01 -0.12
CA TYR A 72 4.37 3.54 0.16
C TYR A 72 3.65 4.42 1.20
N GLU A 73 4.32 4.73 2.31
CA GLU A 73 3.76 5.58 3.37
C GLU A 73 3.54 7.02 2.90
N GLN A 74 4.45 7.57 2.09
CA GLN A 74 4.26 8.88 1.46
C GLN A 74 3.02 8.89 0.57
N LYS A 75 2.87 7.90 -0.32
CA LYS A 75 1.70 7.77 -1.20
C LYS A 75 0.39 7.65 -0.40
N LYS A 76 0.37 6.84 0.66
CA LYS A 76 -0.80 6.74 1.56
C LYS A 76 -1.11 8.04 2.29
N LYS A 77 -0.10 8.78 2.74
CA LYS A 77 -0.30 10.11 3.37
C LYS A 77 -0.90 11.10 2.37
N HIS A 78 -0.39 11.15 1.14
CA HIS A 78 -0.93 12.02 0.10
C HIS A 78 -2.38 11.67 -0.25
N ALA A 79 -2.71 10.39 -0.42
CA ALA A 79 -4.09 9.96 -0.66
C ALA A 79 -5.03 10.42 0.48
N ARG A 80 -4.63 10.21 1.74
CA ARG A 80 -5.41 10.68 2.91
C ARG A 80 -5.56 12.20 2.97
N GLN A 81 -4.56 12.97 2.55
CA GLN A 81 -4.64 14.43 2.53
C GLN A 81 -5.56 14.93 1.40
N GLN A 82 -5.59 14.26 0.26
CA GLN A 82 -6.47 14.59 -0.85
C GLN A 82 -7.95 14.36 -0.50
N THR A 83 -8.28 13.27 0.20
CA THR A 83 -9.65 13.02 0.67
C THR A 83 -10.12 14.04 1.70
N LEU A 84 -9.23 14.48 2.60
CA LEU A 84 -9.53 15.52 3.60
C LEU A 84 -9.73 16.90 2.94
N ASN A 85 -8.92 17.28 1.95
CA ASN A 85 -9.07 18.56 1.28
C ASN A 85 -10.32 18.61 0.38
N GLY A 86 -10.68 17.50 -0.28
CA GLY A 86 -11.90 17.41 -1.09
C GLY A 86 -13.19 17.58 -0.28
N SER A 87 -13.19 17.12 0.98
CA SER A 87 -14.33 17.27 1.90
C SER A 87 -14.43 18.70 2.47
N LEU A 88 -13.31 19.40 2.66
CA LEU A 88 -13.29 20.83 3.04
C LEU A 88 -13.82 21.75 1.93
N SER A 89 -13.56 21.44 0.66
CA SER A 89 -14.04 22.25 -0.48
C SER A 89 -15.56 22.16 -0.70
N HIS A 90 -16.19 21.03 -0.36
CA HIS A 90 -17.64 20.87 -0.48
C HIS A 90 -18.44 21.67 0.56
N ASN A 91 -17.85 21.98 1.72
CA ASN A 91 -18.50 22.76 2.76
C ASN A 91 -18.37 24.28 2.58
N LYS A 92 -17.54 24.77 1.65
CA LYS A 92 -17.34 26.21 1.44
C LYS A 92 -18.25 26.84 0.37
N SER A 93 -18.98 26.03 -0.41
CA SER A 93 -19.99 26.52 -1.38
C SER A 93 -21.43 26.54 -0.82
N ARG A 94 -21.60 26.35 0.49
CA ARG A 94 -22.91 26.24 1.16
C ARG A 94 -23.18 27.31 2.21
N ASN A 95 -22.48 28.45 2.15
CA ASN A 95 -22.75 29.62 2.99
C ASN A 95 -23.05 30.85 2.13
#